data_AF-A0A1Y1KFA6-F1
#
_entry.id   AF-A0A1Y1KFA6-F1
#
_cell.length_a   1.000
_cell.length_b   1.000
_cell.length_c   1.000
_cell.angle_alpha   90.00
_cell.angle_beta   90.00
_cell.angle_gamma   90.00
#
_symmetry.space_group_name_H-M   'P 1'
#
loop_
_entity.id
_entity.type
_entity.pdbx_description
1 polymer ?
#
loop_
_entity_poly.entity_id
_entity_poly.type
_entity_poly.pdbx_seq_one_letter_code
_entity_poly.pdbx_strand_id
1 'polypeptide(L)'
;AVAFLCNRIKRSCTASLSSTVCYCAFLNVILHSVVVVCLCNVQYFENLFLLFRFSEMADIITESSTVTTVSETTEVRCQEKTRGGLCYEVILSEPEVKATPPKRPNSPNNNKNVSIQDIEDKLRAAEERRQQLELNKVAALSAQIMKIEEASRKKDEQTNNFISVTRDALEQKMETHIGKREAYIHELKSKMKDHIDTVEKTRLSLEQQCDEVRSALEEKMNSASHQRDENIKKMLERLKAHEEQVHRVKASNAEKFQQLETTIQEKLDQAKLRREQLEQEQKDKLRTHNTRAVEIKSFQEIRKTEVSTKMETKLMSAEQKREKEIQRKLEVVKKNVGFYLFLFIFFS
;
A
#
# COMPACT_ATOMS: atom_id res chain seq x y z
N ALA A 1 -55.46 -34.85 -27.55
CA ALA A 1 -55.98 -34.91 -26.15
C ALA A 1 -54.89 -34.67 -25.09
N VAL A 2 -53.77 -35.42 -25.12
CA VAL A 2 -52.69 -35.33 -24.11
C VAL A 2 -52.01 -33.94 -24.02
N ALA A 3 -51.80 -33.27 -25.15
CA ALA A 3 -51.22 -31.92 -25.18
C ALA A 3 -52.13 -30.83 -24.55
N PHE A 4 -53.45 -31.05 -24.52
CA PHE A 4 -54.41 -30.11 -23.94
C PHE A 4 -54.48 -30.23 -22.40
N LEU A 5 -54.23 -31.45 -21.88
CA LEU A 5 -54.20 -31.72 -20.45
C LEU A 5 -52.92 -31.15 -19.79
N CYS A 6 -51.76 -31.26 -20.46
CA CYS A 6 -50.50 -30.69 -19.96
C CYS A 6 -50.54 -29.17 -19.81
N ASN A 7 -51.22 -28.45 -20.70
CA ASN A 7 -51.32 -26.99 -20.63
C ASN A 7 -52.28 -26.50 -19.53
N ARG A 8 -53.26 -27.32 -19.12
CA ARG A 8 -54.19 -26.97 -18.04
C ARG A 8 -53.56 -27.14 -16.66
N ILE A 9 -52.69 -28.14 -16.49
CA ILE A 9 -51.93 -28.36 -15.25
C ILE A 9 -50.88 -27.26 -15.02
N LYS A 10 -50.25 -26.78 -16.10
CA LYS A 10 -49.23 -25.71 -16.02
C LYS A 10 -49.81 -24.35 -15.60
N ARG A 11 -51.10 -24.10 -15.82
CA ARG A 11 -51.80 -22.86 -15.42
C ARG A 11 -52.36 -22.89 -13.98
N SER A 12 -52.51 -24.05 -13.36
CA SER A 12 -53.03 -24.15 -11.98
C SER A 12 -51.94 -24.08 -10.90
N CYS A 13 -50.65 -24.17 -11.25
CA CYS A 13 -49.54 -24.21 -10.28
C CYS A 13 -48.97 -22.83 -9.89
N THR A 14 -49.54 -21.71 -10.33
CA THR A 14 -49.08 -20.36 -9.92
C THR A 14 -49.91 -19.73 -8.81
N ALA A 15 -50.78 -20.50 -8.14
CA ALA A 15 -51.51 -20.05 -6.96
C ALA A 15 -51.08 -20.89 -5.75
N SER A 16 -50.79 -20.20 -4.66
CA SER A 16 -50.39 -20.74 -3.36
C SER A 16 -51.26 -21.92 -2.93
N LEU A 17 -50.64 -22.96 -2.31
CA LEU A 17 -51.15 -23.68 -1.14
C LEU A 17 -50.36 -24.98 -0.89
N SER A 18 -49.79 -25.05 0.32
CA SER A 18 -49.79 -26.17 1.27
C SER A 18 -49.50 -27.60 0.78
N SER A 19 -48.42 -28.16 1.33
CA SER A 19 -47.73 -29.41 1.00
C SER A 19 -48.48 -30.75 1.23
N THR A 20 -49.78 -30.76 1.53
CA THR A 20 -50.49 -32.01 1.92
C THR A 20 -51.56 -32.50 0.95
N VAL A 21 -51.99 -31.69 -0.03
CA VAL A 21 -53.01 -32.12 -1.01
C VAL A 21 -52.39 -32.76 -2.26
N CYS A 22 -51.09 -32.57 -2.49
CA CYS A 22 -50.41 -33.03 -3.71
C CYS A 22 -50.10 -34.54 -3.72
N TYR A 23 -49.93 -35.16 -2.55
CA TYR A 23 -49.64 -36.60 -2.45
C TYR A 23 -50.84 -37.50 -2.81
N CYS A 24 -52.07 -37.05 -2.54
CA CYS A 24 -53.28 -37.82 -2.85
C CYS A 24 -53.64 -37.81 -4.35
N ALA A 25 -53.25 -36.77 -5.09
CA ALA A 25 -53.46 -36.70 -6.54
C ALA A 25 -52.46 -37.56 -7.32
N PHE A 26 -51.22 -37.68 -6.83
CA PHE A 26 -50.17 -38.48 -7.47
C PHE A 26 -50.41 -39.99 -7.34
N LEU A 27 -50.95 -40.45 -6.21
CA LEU A 27 -51.25 -41.86 -5.98
C LEU A 27 -52.46 -42.35 -6.81
N ASN A 28 -53.46 -41.51 -7.06
CA ASN A 28 -54.61 -41.85 -7.91
C ASN A 28 -54.26 -42.01 -9.39
N VAL A 29 -53.27 -41.26 -9.90
CA VAL A 29 -52.80 -41.39 -11.29
C VAL A 29 -52.04 -42.69 -11.49
N ILE A 30 -51.24 -43.11 -10.50
CA ILE A 30 -50.48 -44.37 -10.57
C ILE A 30 -51.43 -45.59 -10.50
N LEU A 31 -52.46 -45.54 -9.66
CA LEU A 31 -53.44 -46.64 -9.53
C LEU A 31 -54.31 -46.79 -10.80
N HIS A 32 -54.68 -45.69 -11.47
CA HIS A 32 -55.40 -45.75 -12.75
C HIS A 32 -54.53 -46.27 -13.90
N SER A 33 -53.23 -45.97 -13.92
CA SER A 33 -52.32 -46.46 -14.98
C SER A 33 -52.01 -47.95 -14.87
N VAL A 34 -51.98 -48.53 -13.66
CA VAL A 34 -51.73 -49.97 -13.48
C VAL A 34 -52.98 -50.80 -13.82
N VAL A 35 -54.19 -50.27 -13.60
CA VAL A 35 -55.46 -50.93 -13.96
C VAL A 35 -55.69 -50.93 -15.47
N VAL A 36 -55.28 -49.87 -16.20
CA VAL A 36 -55.41 -49.80 -17.66
C VAL A 36 -54.43 -50.72 -18.40
N VAL A 37 -53.24 -50.98 -17.85
CA VAL A 37 -52.29 -51.94 -18.43
C VAL A 37 -52.71 -53.40 -18.16
N CYS A 38 -53.40 -53.67 -17.05
CA CYS A 38 -53.89 -55.01 -16.72
C CYS A 38 -55.19 -55.39 -17.47
N LEU A 39 -56.01 -54.43 -17.90
CA LEU A 39 -57.27 -54.68 -18.63
C LEU A 39 -57.14 -54.67 -20.16
N CYS A 40 -55.95 -54.41 -20.72
CA CYS A 40 -55.70 -54.46 -22.17
C CYS A 40 -55.16 -55.81 -22.69
N ASN A 41 -55.12 -56.85 -21.86
CA ASN A 41 -54.69 -58.21 -22.28
C ASN A 41 -55.84 -59.24 -22.32
N VAL A 42 -57.09 -58.78 -22.23
CA VAL A 42 -58.26 -59.64 -22.33
C VAL A 42 -59.23 -59.02 -23.34
N GLN A 43 -59.61 -59.85 -24.31
CA GLN A 43 -60.73 -59.71 -25.25
C GLN A 43 -60.43 -59.11 -26.65
N TYR A 44 -60.66 -59.98 -27.65
CA TYR A 44 -60.92 -59.76 -29.09
C TYR A 44 -59.75 -59.86 -30.09
N PHE A 45 -59.52 -61.08 -30.61
CA PHE A 45 -60.02 -61.56 -31.92
C PHE A 45 -59.40 -62.96 -32.18
N GLU A 46 -60.05 -64.07 -31.82
CA GLU A 46 -60.97 -64.85 -32.65
C GLU A 46 -60.46 -65.17 -34.07
N ASN A 47 -59.96 -66.40 -34.20
CA ASN A 47 -60.38 -67.43 -35.15
C ASN A 47 -60.50 -67.10 -36.64
N LEU A 48 -59.52 -67.57 -37.42
CA LEU A 48 -59.78 -68.18 -38.74
C LEU A 48 -58.61 -69.09 -39.12
N PHE A 49 -58.90 -70.33 -39.58
CA PHE A 49 -57.97 -71.34 -40.08
C PHE A 49 -57.07 -71.98 -38.99
N LEU A 50 -57.23 -73.22 -38.53
CA LEU A 50 -57.44 -74.47 -39.27
C LEU A 50 -57.70 -75.57 -38.23
N LEU A 51 -58.96 -75.83 -37.92
CA LEU A 51 -59.39 -77.11 -37.35
C LEU A 51 -60.85 -77.33 -37.70
N PHE A 52 -61.10 -77.72 -38.95
CA PHE A 52 -62.37 -78.35 -39.32
C PHE A 52 -62.23 -79.20 -40.58
N ARG A 53 -61.74 -80.43 -40.42
CA ARG A 53 -62.29 -81.67 -40.99
C ARG A 53 -61.65 -82.83 -40.22
N PHE A 54 -62.29 -83.23 -39.12
CA PHE A 54 -63.39 -84.21 -39.04
C PHE A 54 -62.82 -85.59 -38.67
N SER A 55 -63.08 -85.95 -37.41
CA SER A 55 -63.14 -87.32 -36.90
C SER A 55 -64.12 -88.15 -37.73
N GLU A 56 -63.83 -89.45 -37.80
CA GLU A 56 -64.73 -90.57 -38.11
C GLU A 56 -65.37 -90.63 -39.50
N MET A 57 -64.95 -91.66 -40.26
CA MET A 57 -65.91 -92.66 -40.75
C MET A 57 -65.29 -94.05 -40.71
N ALA A 58 -66.04 -94.94 -40.09
CA ALA A 58 -65.82 -96.37 -39.95
C ALA A 58 -66.30 -97.13 -41.20
N ASP A 59 -66.22 -98.47 -41.09
CA ASP A 59 -66.88 -99.52 -41.86
C ASP A 59 -66.13 -100.04 -43.10
N ILE A 60 -65.49 -101.22 -43.00
CA ILE A 60 -66.06 -102.57 -43.18
C ILE A 60 -66.45 -102.81 -44.65
N ILE A 61 -65.80 -103.78 -45.30
CA ILE A 61 -66.46 -104.92 -45.98
C ILE A 61 -65.38 -105.99 -46.23
N THR A 62 -65.50 -107.01 -45.40
CA THR A 62 -65.14 -108.41 -45.63
C THR A 62 -65.92 -108.92 -46.85
N GLU A 63 -65.30 -109.62 -47.79
CA GLU A 63 -65.98 -110.76 -48.39
C GLU A 63 -65.02 -111.81 -48.96
N SER A 64 -65.18 -113.00 -48.37
CA SER A 64 -64.75 -114.29 -48.84
C SER A 64 -65.40 -114.63 -50.17
N SER A 65 -64.69 -115.31 -51.06
CA SER A 65 -65.36 -116.22 -52.00
C SER A 65 -64.57 -117.49 -52.21
N THR A 66 -65.17 -118.55 -51.69
CA THR A 66 -64.83 -119.95 -51.81
C THR A 66 -65.17 -120.49 -53.20
N VAL A 67 -64.24 -121.28 -53.74
CA VAL A 67 -64.43 -122.57 -54.44
C VAL A 67 -65.62 -122.70 -55.39
N THR A 68 -65.34 -122.84 -56.70
CA THR A 68 -66.10 -123.77 -57.54
C THR A 68 -65.17 -124.42 -58.57
N THR A 69 -65.27 -125.74 -58.59
CA THR A 69 -64.66 -126.78 -59.40
C THR A 69 -64.97 -126.66 -60.91
N VAL A 70 -64.06 -127.14 -61.78
CA VAL A 70 -64.25 -128.31 -62.69
C VAL A 70 -63.17 -128.37 -63.79
N SER A 71 -62.72 -129.61 -64.04
CA SER A 71 -62.04 -130.23 -65.20
C SER A 71 -60.54 -129.97 -65.46
N GLU A 72 -59.73 -130.78 -64.76
CA GLU A 72 -58.78 -131.77 -65.30
C GLU A 72 -57.85 -131.35 -66.46
N THR A 73 -56.56 -131.14 -66.14
CA THR A 73 -55.47 -132.15 -66.32
C THR A 73 -54.23 -131.72 -65.51
N THR A 74 -54.17 -132.08 -64.22
CA THR A 74 -53.01 -131.75 -63.34
C THR A 74 -51.93 -132.83 -63.44
N GLU A 75 -50.72 -132.45 -63.86
CA GLU A 75 -49.54 -133.33 -63.89
C GLU A 75 -48.57 -132.94 -62.77
N VAL A 76 -48.19 -133.92 -61.94
CA VAL A 76 -47.18 -133.74 -60.86
C VAL A 76 -45.85 -134.29 -61.35
N ARG A 77 -44.82 -133.44 -61.39
CA ARG A 77 -43.48 -133.78 -61.90
C ARG A 77 -42.41 -133.48 -60.84
N CYS A 78 -41.23 -134.08 -61.02
CA CYS A 78 -40.02 -133.82 -60.23
C CYS A 78 -40.20 -134.00 -58.70
N GLN A 79 -40.62 -135.21 -58.27
CA GLN A 79 -40.65 -135.59 -56.85
C GLN A 79 -39.25 -135.91 -56.31
N GLU A 80 -38.74 -135.09 -55.38
CA GLU A 80 -37.54 -135.39 -54.60
C GLU A 80 -37.91 -135.66 -53.13
N LYS A 81 -37.67 -136.89 -52.67
CA LYS A 81 -37.83 -137.28 -51.27
C LYS A 81 -36.51 -137.16 -50.55
N THR A 82 -36.46 -136.31 -49.54
CA THR A 82 -35.37 -136.31 -48.55
C THR A 82 -35.91 -136.73 -47.18
N ARG A 83 -35.02 -137.09 -46.25
CA ARG A 83 -35.39 -137.55 -44.90
C ARG A 83 -36.26 -136.53 -44.13
N GLY A 84 -36.23 -135.26 -44.52
CA GLY A 84 -37.01 -134.17 -43.91
C GLY A 84 -38.34 -133.83 -44.61
N GLY A 85 -38.69 -134.50 -45.72
CA GLY A 85 -39.94 -134.26 -46.44
C GLY A 85 -39.85 -134.51 -47.94
N LEU A 86 -41.00 -134.51 -48.59
CA LEU A 86 -41.13 -134.62 -50.04
C LEU A 86 -41.36 -133.22 -50.63
N CYS A 87 -40.52 -132.84 -51.59
CA CYS A 87 -40.75 -131.71 -52.49
C CYS A 87 -41.29 -132.24 -53.82
N TYR A 88 -42.34 -131.61 -54.35
CA TYR A 88 -42.83 -131.90 -55.68
C TYR A 88 -43.40 -130.64 -56.32
N GLU A 89 -43.23 -130.55 -57.64
CA GLU A 89 -43.79 -129.44 -58.42
C GLU A 89 -45.15 -129.85 -58.97
N VAL A 90 -46.18 -129.08 -58.64
CA VAL A 90 -47.56 -129.28 -59.12
C VAL A 90 -47.82 -128.27 -60.23
N ILE A 91 -47.90 -128.77 -61.46
CA ILE A 91 -48.23 -127.95 -62.62
C ILE A 91 -49.73 -128.08 -62.87
N LEU A 92 -50.47 -127.01 -62.58
CA LEU A 92 -51.94 -126.97 -62.69
C LEU A 92 -52.42 -126.76 -64.14
N SER A 93 -51.53 -126.34 -65.05
CA SER A 93 -51.76 -126.23 -66.51
C SER A 93 -50.42 -126.09 -67.25
N GLU A 94 -50.31 -126.65 -68.47
CA GLU A 94 -49.12 -126.49 -69.29
C GLU A 94 -49.00 -125.03 -69.79
N PRO A 95 -47.80 -124.42 -69.74
CA PRO A 95 -47.61 -123.07 -70.24
C PRO A 95 -47.84 -123.03 -71.76
N GLU A 96 -48.67 -122.07 -72.20
CA GLU A 96 -49.04 -121.88 -73.60
C GLU A 96 -47.78 -121.79 -74.49
N VAL A 97 -47.64 -122.73 -75.45
CA VAL A 97 -46.37 -123.12 -76.11
C VAL A 97 -45.72 -122.02 -76.98
N LYS A 98 -46.22 -120.77 -76.96
CA LYS A 98 -45.69 -119.65 -77.78
C LYS A 98 -45.72 -118.27 -77.10
N ALA A 99 -45.31 -118.11 -75.85
CA ALA A 99 -44.89 -116.79 -75.35
C ALA A 99 -43.73 -116.85 -74.36
N THR A 100 -42.63 -116.18 -74.74
CA THR A 100 -41.38 -115.99 -73.99
C THR A 100 -41.59 -115.48 -72.55
N PRO A 101 -40.71 -115.86 -71.60
CA PRO A 101 -40.75 -115.33 -70.23
C PRO A 101 -40.83 -113.81 -70.25
N PRO A 102 -41.62 -113.16 -69.37
CA PRO A 102 -41.60 -111.72 -69.23
C PRO A 102 -40.15 -111.28 -68.97
N LYS A 103 -39.56 -110.51 -69.88
CA LYS A 103 -38.28 -109.84 -69.59
C LYS A 103 -38.54 -108.99 -68.35
N ARG A 104 -37.89 -109.34 -67.23
CA ARG A 104 -37.97 -108.54 -66.01
C ARG A 104 -37.72 -107.09 -66.40
N PRO A 105 -38.50 -106.11 -65.89
CA PRO A 105 -38.16 -104.71 -66.09
C PRO A 105 -36.69 -104.55 -65.70
N ASN A 106 -35.90 -103.85 -66.53
CA ASN A 106 -34.48 -103.67 -66.29
C ASN A 106 -34.31 -103.19 -64.85
N SER A 107 -33.87 -104.11 -63.99
CA SER A 107 -33.39 -103.77 -62.66
C SER A 107 -32.31 -102.72 -62.83
N PRO A 108 -32.13 -101.80 -61.86
CA PRO A 108 -31.05 -100.82 -61.91
C PRO A 108 -29.77 -101.52 -62.35
N ASN A 109 -29.15 -101.01 -63.41
CA ASN A 109 -28.06 -101.65 -64.13
C ASN A 109 -27.04 -102.26 -63.15
N ASN A 110 -27.07 -103.58 -63.00
CA ASN A 110 -26.22 -104.31 -62.06
C ASN A 110 -24.73 -104.34 -62.49
N ASN A 111 -24.42 -103.75 -63.65
CA ASN A 111 -23.08 -103.63 -64.22
C ASN A 111 -22.50 -102.21 -64.16
N LYS A 112 -22.78 -101.49 -63.07
CA LYS A 112 -21.79 -100.52 -62.56
C LYS A 112 -21.23 -101.12 -61.28
N ASN A 113 -20.07 -101.76 -61.40
CA ASN A 113 -19.23 -102.05 -60.24
C ASN A 113 -18.87 -100.69 -59.65
N VAL A 114 -19.66 -100.22 -58.68
CA VAL A 114 -19.35 -99.00 -57.95
C VAL A 114 -18.01 -99.30 -57.28
N SER A 115 -16.95 -98.65 -57.74
CA SER A 115 -15.61 -98.86 -57.19
C SER A 115 -15.66 -98.51 -55.70
N ILE A 116 -14.87 -99.20 -54.87
CA ILE A 116 -14.76 -98.88 -53.44
C ILE A 116 -14.46 -97.38 -53.26
N GLN A 117 -13.65 -96.81 -54.16
CA GLN A 117 -13.37 -95.38 -54.27
C GLN A 117 -14.64 -94.52 -54.44
N ASP A 118 -15.55 -94.88 -55.35
CA ASP A 118 -16.79 -94.12 -55.62
C ASP A 118 -17.76 -94.18 -54.43
N ILE A 119 -17.72 -95.25 -53.62
CA ILE A 119 -18.51 -95.40 -52.39
C ILE A 119 -17.92 -94.50 -51.31
N GLU A 120 -16.61 -94.55 -51.11
CA GLU A 120 -15.89 -93.71 -50.14
C GLU A 120 -16.03 -92.23 -50.44
N ASP A 121 -15.94 -91.82 -51.70
CA ASP A 121 -16.10 -90.42 -52.11
C ASP A 121 -17.53 -89.91 -51.87
N LYS A 122 -18.55 -90.76 -52.06
CA LYS A 122 -19.95 -90.41 -51.72
C LYS A 122 -20.17 -90.28 -50.21
N LEU A 123 -19.56 -91.17 -49.42
CA LEU A 123 -19.61 -91.09 -47.95
C LEU A 123 -18.87 -89.84 -47.45
N ARG A 124 -17.69 -89.54 -48.02
CA ARG A 124 -16.91 -88.33 -47.72
C ARG A 124 -17.67 -87.06 -48.09
N ALA A 125 -18.30 -87.00 -49.27
CA ALA A 125 -19.11 -85.86 -49.66
C ALA A 125 -20.36 -85.68 -48.76
N ALA A 126 -20.92 -86.78 -48.21
CA ALA A 126 -22.01 -86.69 -47.24
C ALA A 126 -21.51 -86.19 -45.86
N GLU A 127 -20.34 -86.66 -45.43
CA GLU A 127 -19.64 -86.21 -44.23
C GLU A 127 -19.29 -84.71 -44.31
N GLU A 128 -18.69 -84.26 -45.41
CA GLU A 128 -18.35 -82.85 -45.65
C GLU A 128 -19.60 -81.95 -45.66
N ARG A 129 -20.71 -82.39 -46.26
CA ARG A 129 -21.99 -81.65 -46.16
C ARG A 129 -22.50 -81.55 -44.73
N ARG A 130 -22.36 -82.62 -43.93
CA ARG A 130 -22.74 -82.59 -42.51
C ARG A 130 -21.88 -81.58 -41.74
N GLN A 131 -20.56 -81.66 -41.91
CA GLN A 131 -19.62 -80.75 -41.28
C GLN A 131 -19.85 -79.30 -41.72
N GLN A 132 -20.12 -79.05 -43.00
CA GLN A 132 -20.42 -77.71 -43.49
C GLN A 132 -21.71 -77.14 -42.88
N LEU A 133 -22.75 -77.96 -42.71
CA LEU A 133 -23.97 -77.55 -42.00
C LEU A 133 -23.70 -77.25 -40.53
N GLU A 134 -22.86 -78.04 -39.86
CA GLU A 134 -22.45 -77.79 -38.47
C GLU A 134 -21.64 -76.50 -38.35
N LEU A 135 -20.66 -76.28 -39.23
CA LEU A 135 -19.88 -75.04 -39.28
C LEU A 135 -20.75 -73.81 -39.53
N ASN A 136 -21.70 -73.90 -40.46
CA ASN A 136 -22.64 -72.81 -40.72
C ASN A 136 -23.54 -72.52 -39.51
N LYS A 137 -23.98 -73.56 -38.78
CA LYS A 137 -24.73 -73.38 -37.53
C LYS A 137 -23.87 -72.71 -36.45
N VAL A 138 -22.63 -73.14 -36.28
CA VAL A 138 -21.68 -72.55 -35.31
C VAL A 138 -21.39 -71.09 -35.67
N ALA A 139 -21.15 -70.78 -36.96
CA ALA A 139 -20.93 -69.41 -37.43
C ALA A 139 -22.16 -68.52 -37.19
N ALA A 140 -23.37 -69.02 -37.45
CA ALA A 140 -24.60 -68.29 -37.18
C ALA A 140 -24.81 -68.03 -35.67
N LEU A 141 -24.54 -69.02 -34.82
CA LEU A 141 -24.59 -68.86 -33.35
C LEU A 141 -23.54 -67.86 -32.85
N SER A 142 -22.30 -67.95 -33.35
CA SER A 142 -21.24 -67.00 -33.02
C SER A 142 -21.61 -65.56 -33.41
N ALA A 143 -22.17 -65.36 -34.59
CA ALA A 143 -22.66 -64.04 -35.02
C ALA A 143 -23.79 -63.50 -34.13
N GLN A 144 -24.70 -64.36 -33.65
CA GLN A 144 -25.73 -63.96 -32.70
C GLN A 144 -25.14 -63.56 -31.34
N ILE A 145 -24.17 -64.32 -30.82
CA ILE A 145 -23.45 -63.98 -29.58
C ILE A 145 -22.76 -62.62 -29.72
N MET A 146 -22.02 -62.41 -30.82
CA MET A 146 -21.37 -61.11 -31.08
C MET A 146 -22.35 -59.94 -31.11
N LYS A 147 -23.55 -60.15 -31.68
CA LYS A 147 -24.60 -59.12 -31.71
C LYS A 147 -25.16 -58.82 -30.32
N ILE A 148 -25.32 -59.83 -29.47
CA ILE A 148 -25.76 -59.67 -28.07
C ILE A 148 -24.69 -58.93 -27.27
N GLU A 149 -23.43 -59.31 -27.40
CA GLU A 149 -22.30 -58.63 -26.74
C GLU A 149 -22.19 -57.17 -27.17
N GLU A 150 -22.31 -56.88 -28.47
CA GLU A 150 -22.29 -55.51 -28.99
C GLU A 150 -23.47 -54.67 -28.49
N ALA A 151 -24.66 -55.26 -28.40
CA ALA A 151 -25.82 -54.60 -27.80
C ALA A 151 -25.60 -54.31 -26.31
N SER A 152 -24.98 -55.25 -25.57
CA SER A 152 -24.62 -55.04 -24.16
C SER A 152 -23.59 -53.92 -24.02
N ARG A 153 -22.51 -53.94 -24.80
CA ARG A 153 -21.49 -52.87 -24.81
C ARG A 153 -22.10 -51.49 -25.05
N LYS A 154 -22.97 -51.36 -26.06
CA LYS A 154 -23.64 -50.08 -26.35
C LYS A 154 -24.56 -49.61 -25.22
N LYS A 155 -25.26 -50.53 -24.55
CA LYS A 155 -26.08 -50.20 -23.39
C LYS A 155 -25.22 -49.67 -22.24
N ASP A 156 -24.10 -50.32 -21.97
CA ASP A 156 -23.17 -49.92 -20.90
C ASP A 156 -22.50 -48.57 -21.24
N GLU A 157 -22.12 -48.36 -22.49
CA GLU A 157 -21.57 -47.09 -22.98
C GLU A 157 -22.57 -45.94 -22.84
N GLN A 158 -23.84 -46.14 -23.25
CA GLN A 158 -24.89 -45.13 -23.06
C GLN A 158 -25.14 -44.82 -21.58
N THR A 159 -25.10 -45.85 -20.74
CA THR A 159 -25.27 -45.69 -19.28
C THR A 159 -24.11 -44.88 -18.69
N ASN A 160 -22.88 -45.21 -19.05
CA ASN A 160 -21.68 -44.49 -18.59
C ASN A 160 -21.66 -43.05 -19.11
N ASN A 161 -22.01 -42.82 -20.37
CA ASN A 161 -22.13 -41.48 -20.95
C ASN A 161 -23.19 -40.65 -20.23
N PHE A 162 -24.35 -41.23 -19.93
CA PHE A 162 -25.40 -40.56 -19.16
C PHE A 162 -24.93 -40.17 -17.75
N ILE A 163 -24.25 -41.08 -17.06
CA ILE A 163 -23.68 -40.82 -15.73
C ILE A 163 -22.64 -39.70 -15.80
N SER A 164 -21.72 -39.74 -16.79
CA SER A 164 -20.69 -38.72 -16.94
C SER A 164 -21.29 -37.35 -17.22
N VAL A 165 -22.14 -37.23 -18.25
CA VAL A 165 -22.75 -35.95 -18.63
C VAL A 165 -23.56 -35.36 -17.49
N THR A 166 -24.30 -36.20 -16.75
CA THR A 166 -25.10 -35.73 -15.61
C THR A 166 -24.21 -35.24 -14.46
N ARG A 167 -23.12 -35.95 -14.17
CA ARG A 167 -22.13 -35.55 -13.16
C ARG A 167 -21.44 -34.25 -13.54
N ASP A 168 -20.93 -34.14 -14.77
CA ASP A 168 -20.21 -32.97 -15.26
C ASP A 168 -21.14 -31.74 -15.31
N ALA A 169 -22.42 -31.92 -15.67
CA ALA A 169 -23.42 -30.85 -15.65
C ALA A 169 -23.75 -30.38 -14.22
N LEU A 170 -23.76 -31.29 -13.24
CA LEU A 170 -23.95 -30.92 -11.83
C LEU A 170 -22.74 -30.16 -11.30
N GLU A 171 -21.53 -30.64 -11.60
CA GLU A 171 -20.26 -30.00 -11.22
C GLU A 171 -20.16 -28.59 -11.81
N GLN A 172 -20.47 -28.41 -13.09
CA GLN A 172 -20.50 -27.10 -13.74
C GLN A 172 -21.51 -26.14 -13.08
N LYS A 173 -22.68 -26.64 -12.68
CA LYS A 173 -23.69 -25.83 -11.97
C LYS A 173 -23.22 -25.41 -10.58
N MET A 174 -22.57 -26.32 -9.84
CA MET A 174 -21.96 -26.00 -8.55
C MET A 174 -20.86 -24.95 -8.71
N GLU A 175 -19.94 -25.15 -9.65
CA GLU A 175 -18.84 -24.23 -9.94
C GLU A 175 -19.36 -22.84 -10.30
N THR A 176 -20.36 -22.77 -11.18
CA THR A 176 -21.01 -21.50 -11.54
C THR A 176 -21.66 -20.81 -10.33
N HIS A 177 -22.29 -21.58 -9.44
CA HIS A 177 -22.93 -21.04 -8.25
C HIS A 177 -21.89 -20.53 -7.24
N ILE A 178 -20.81 -21.27 -7.04
CA ILE A 178 -19.68 -20.87 -6.19
C ILE A 178 -19.03 -19.61 -6.75
N GLY A 179 -18.69 -19.58 -8.04
CA GLY A 179 -18.10 -18.41 -8.69
C GLY A 179 -18.98 -17.16 -8.60
N LYS A 180 -20.31 -17.28 -8.77
CA LYS A 180 -21.24 -16.16 -8.56
C LYS A 180 -21.26 -15.67 -7.12
N ARG A 181 -21.25 -16.59 -6.15
CA ARG A 181 -21.22 -16.26 -4.72
C ARG A 181 -19.90 -15.57 -4.36
N GLU A 182 -18.78 -16.05 -4.86
CA GLU A 182 -17.47 -15.46 -4.63
C GLU A 182 -17.32 -14.09 -5.28
N ALA A 183 -17.80 -13.92 -6.51
CA ALA A 183 -17.83 -12.62 -7.18
C ALA A 183 -18.65 -11.59 -6.39
N TYR A 184 -19.82 -11.99 -5.88
CA TYR A 184 -20.66 -11.11 -5.04
C TYR A 184 -19.95 -10.72 -3.73
N ILE A 185 -19.32 -11.67 -3.05
CA ILE A 185 -18.55 -11.41 -1.82
C ILE A 185 -17.36 -10.51 -2.13
N HIS A 186 -16.66 -10.73 -3.24
CA HIS A 186 -15.52 -9.93 -3.67
C HIS A 186 -15.96 -8.48 -3.96
N GLU A 187 -17.07 -8.29 -4.67
CA GLU A 187 -17.63 -6.96 -4.95
C GLU A 187 -17.97 -6.21 -3.65
N LEU A 188 -18.61 -6.87 -2.69
CA LEU A 188 -18.90 -6.29 -1.37
C LEU A 188 -17.62 -5.90 -0.62
N LYS A 189 -16.62 -6.79 -0.62
CA LYS A 189 -15.31 -6.51 0.01
C LYS A 189 -14.61 -5.32 -0.65
N SER A 190 -14.63 -5.24 -1.97
CA SER A 190 -14.05 -4.12 -2.72
C SER A 190 -14.74 -2.81 -2.35
N LYS A 191 -16.07 -2.76 -2.37
CA LYS A 191 -16.83 -1.57 -1.97
C LYS A 191 -16.53 -1.13 -0.54
N MET A 192 -16.40 -2.08 0.38
CA MET A 192 -16.04 -1.79 1.77
C MET A 192 -14.62 -1.21 1.87
N LYS A 193 -13.67 -1.80 1.14
CA LYS A 193 -12.29 -1.30 1.07
C LYS A 193 -12.23 0.12 0.50
N ASP A 194 -12.90 0.39 -0.61
CA ASP A 194 -12.97 1.71 -1.23
C ASP A 194 -13.57 2.76 -0.27
N HIS A 195 -14.57 2.35 0.53
CA HIS A 195 -15.16 3.22 1.54
C HIS A 195 -14.17 3.54 2.67
N ILE A 196 -13.45 2.53 3.18
CA ILE A 196 -12.40 2.72 4.20
C ILE A 196 -11.31 3.65 3.66
N ASP A 197 -10.84 3.44 2.44
CA ASP A 197 -9.80 4.26 1.81
C ASP A 197 -10.28 5.73 1.63
N THR A 198 -11.56 5.93 1.29
CA THR A 198 -12.17 7.26 1.19
C THR A 198 -12.28 7.97 2.54
N VAL A 199 -12.67 7.23 3.59
CA VAL A 199 -12.72 7.75 4.97
C VAL A 199 -11.32 8.15 5.44
N GLU A 200 -10.31 7.31 5.20
CA GLU A 200 -8.93 7.60 5.59
C GLU A 200 -8.36 8.81 4.83
N LYS A 201 -8.64 8.91 3.52
CA LYS A 201 -8.28 10.10 2.75
C LYS A 201 -8.92 11.38 3.30
N THR A 202 -10.18 11.30 3.71
CA THR A 202 -10.89 12.44 4.33
C THR A 202 -10.29 12.79 5.68
N ARG A 203 -9.95 11.79 6.51
CA ARG A 203 -9.28 11.99 7.80
C ARG A 203 -7.95 12.72 7.63
N LEU A 204 -7.09 12.22 6.74
CA LEU A 204 -5.78 12.83 6.45
C LEU A 204 -5.91 14.24 5.90
N SER A 205 -6.89 14.49 5.01
CA SER A 205 -7.14 15.82 4.47
C SER A 205 -7.58 16.81 5.56
N LEU A 206 -8.41 16.38 6.52
CA LEU A 206 -8.84 17.23 7.64
C LEU A 206 -7.71 17.50 8.64
N GLU A 207 -6.85 16.50 8.88
CA GLU A 207 -5.66 16.65 9.73
C GLU A 207 -4.69 17.67 9.10
N GLN A 208 -4.42 17.55 7.81
CA GLN A 208 -3.58 18.51 7.08
C GLN A 208 -4.16 19.93 7.13
N GLN A 209 -5.47 20.11 6.91
CA GLN A 209 -6.10 21.43 7.01
C GLN A 209 -6.00 22.00 8.44
N CYS A 210 -6.17 21.18 9.48
CA CYS A 210 -6.00 21.62 10.86
C CYS A 210 -4.56 22.08 11.14
N ASP A 211 -3.56 21.35 10.65
CA ASP A 211 -2.15 21.69 10.84
C ASP A 211 -1.75 22.94 10.05
N GLU A 212 -2.25 23.10 8.83
CA GLU A 212 -2.07 24.33 8.04
C GLU A 212 -2.64 25.55 8.76
N VAL A 213 -3.86 25.45 9.30
CA VAL A 213 -4.49 26.52 10.09
C VAL A 213 -3.70 26.80 11.37
N ARG A 214 -3.22 25.76 12.08
CA ARG A 214 -2.41 25.91 13.29
C ARG A 214 -1.10 26.64 12.98
N SER A 215 -0.38 26.23 11.94
CA SER A 215 0.89 26.84 11.53
C SER A 215 0.70 28.30 11.11
N ALA A 216 -0.34 28.60 10.32
CA ALA A 216 -0.66 29.97 9.92
C ALA A 216 -1.01 30.87 11.11
N LEU A 217 -1.69 30.32 12.13
CA LEU A 217 -2.00 31.06 13.37
C LEU A 217 -0.72 31.34 14.18
N GLU A 218 0.15 30.33 14.31
CA GLU A 218 1.43 30.46 15.01
C GLU A 218 2.33 31.50 14.36
N GLU A 219 2.44 31.49 13.03
CA GLU A 219 3.21 32.48 12.27
C GLU A 219 2.67 33.90 12.47
N LYS A 220 1.34 34.07 12.47
CA LYS A 220 0.70 35.38 12.75
C LYS A 220 0.97 35.84 14.18
N MET A 221 0.90 34.95 15.17
CA MET A 221 1.20 35.28 16.56
C MET A 221 2.67 35.67 16.75
N ASN A 222 3.58 34.92 16.13
CA ASN A 222 5.02 35.21 16.18
C ASN A 222 5.35 36.53 15.48
N SER A 223 4.77 36.78 14.30
CA SER A 223 4.94 38.04 13.57
C SER A 223 4.40 39.23 14.36
N ALA A 224 3.22 39.09 14.96
CA ALA A 224 2.64 40.14 15.81
C ALA A 224 3.50 40.40 17.06
N SER A 225 4.07 39.35 17.67
CA SER A 225 4.99 39.51 18.80
C SER A 225 6.27 40.23 18.40
N HIS A 226 6.93 39.76 17.32
CA HIS A 226 8.12 40.41 16.78
C HIS A 226 7.88 41.89 16.46
N GLN A 227 6.72 42.21 15.88
CA GLN A 227 6.37 43.58 15.54
C GLN A 227 6.18 44.47 16.78
N ARG A 228 5.62 43.92 17.87
CA ARG A 228 5.53 44.62 19.17
C ARG A 228 6.90 44.83 19.77
N ASP A 229 7.73 43.80 19.81
CA ASP A 229 9.07 43.84 20.39
C ASP A 229 9.98 44.84 19.64
N GLU A 230 9.95 44.82 18.31
CA GLU A 230 10.68 45.78 17.48
C GLU A 230 10.18 47.23 17.65
N ASN A 231 8.88 47.44 17.87
CA ASN A 231 8.35 48.78 18.15
C ASN A 231 8.85 49.28 19.52
N ILE A 232 8.73 48.45 20.56
CA ILE A 232 9.22 48.76 21.91
C ILE A 232 10.72 49.05 21.88
N LYS A 233 11.51 48.21 21.19
CA LYS A 233 12.94 48.39 21.02
C LYS A 233 13.28 49.74 20.38
N LYS A 234 12.60 50.11 19.29
CA LYS A 234 12.78 51.43 18.65
C LYS A 234 12.43 52.59 19.58
N MET A 235 11.41 52.45 20.42
CA MET A 235 11.05 53.47 21.43
C MET A 235 12.15 53.59 22.49
N LEU A 236 12.65 52.48 23.01
CA LEU A 236 13.74 52.44 23.99
C LEU A 236 15.04 53.02 23.44
N GLU A 237 15.39 52.70 22.19
CA GLU A 237 16.58 53.24 21.52
C GLU A 237 16.51 54.77 21.39
N ARG A 238 15.33 55.32 21.04
CA ARG A 238 15.11 56.78 20.98
C ARG A 238 15.26 57.45 22.35
N LEU A 239 14.71 56.83 23.40
CA LEU A 239 14.83 57.33 24.77
C LEU A 239 16.30 57.32 25.22
N LYS A 240 17.02 56.22 24.96
CA LYS A 240 18.44 56.11 25.27
C LYS A 240 19.27 57.17 24.53
N ALA A 241 19.03 57.38 23.24
CA ALA A 241 19.71 58.41 22.47
C ALA A 241 19.46 59.83 23.02
N HIS A 242 18.24 60.10 23.49
CA HIS A 242 17.89 61.35 24.15
C HIS A 242 18.62 61.50 25.50
N GLU A 243 18.66 60.46 26.33
CA GLU A 243 19.43 60.46 27.59
C GLU A 243 20.92 60.74 27.34
N GLU A 244 21.52 60.10 26.33
CA GLU A 244 22.90 60.34 25.93
C GLU A 244 23.11 61.80 25.47
N GLN A 245 22.16 62.37 24.72
CA GLN A 245 22.23 63.78 24.34
C GLN A 245 22.14 64.72 25.56
N VAL A 246 21.26 64.44 26.51
CA VAL A 246 21.16 65.19 27.76
C VAL A 246 22.48 65.11 28.54
N HIS A 247 23.09 63.92 28.63
CA HIS A 247 24.40 63.75 29.25
C HIS A 247 25.49 64.55 28.54
N ARG A 248 25.55 64.52 27.19
CA ARG A 248 26.50 65.33 26.41
C ARG A 248 26.34 66.84 26.66
N VAL A 249 25.11 67.34 26.68
CA VAL A 249 24.83 68.76 26.96
C VAL A 249 25.23 69.13 28.39
N LYS A 250 24.91 68.29 29.38
CA LYS A 250 25.32 68.51 30.78
C LYS A 250 26.85 68.56 30.92
N ALA A 251 27.57 67.61 30.31
CA ALA A 251 29.02 67.57 30.31
C ALA A 251 29.62 68.83 29.65
N SER A 252 29.14 69.18 28.45
CA SER A 252 29.61 70.39 27.74
C SER A 252 29.34 71.67 28.53
N ASN A 253 28.19 71.77 29.20
CA ASN A 253 27.89 72.92 30.05
C ASN A 253 28.79 72.94 31.30
N ALA A 254 29.04 71.78 31.93
CA ALA A 254 29.95 71.69 33.07
C ALA A 254 31.37 72.15 32.71
N GLU A 255 31.89 71.75 31.55
CA GLU A 255 33.18 72.23 31.03
C GLU A 255 33.18 73.74 30.82
N LYS A 256 32.12 74.32 30.22
CA LYS A 256 32.00 75.77 30.06
C LYS A 256 31.96 76.51 31.40
N PHE A 257 31.24 75.97 32.39
CA PHE A 257 31.19 76.56 33.73
C PHE A 257 32.56 76.51 34.40
N GLN A 258 33.29 75.40 34.28
CA GLN A 258 34.64 75.27 34.81
C GLN A 258 35.62 76.25 34.11
N GLN A 259 35.50 76.44 32.80
CA GLN A 259 36.26 77.45 32.06
C GLN A 259 35.94 78.88 32.52
N LEU A 260 34.68 79.19 32.78
CA LEU A 260 34.28 80.50 33.31
C LEU A 260 34.78 80.70 34.74
N GLU A 261 34.71 79.69 35.59
CA GLU A 261 35.21 79.73 36.97
C GLU A 261 36.72 79.96 37.01
N THR A 262 37.48 79.22 36.21
CA THR A 262 38.93 79.43 36.05
C THR A 262 39.25 80.83 35.51
N THR A 263 38.54 81.30 34.49
CA THR A 263 38.72 82.67 33.96
C THR A 263 38.43 83.75 35.02
N ILE A 264 37.36 83.59 35.80
CA ILE A 264 37.02 84.51 36.90
C ILE A 264 38.12 84.50 37.95
N GLN A 265 38.58 83.32 38.35
CA GLN A 265 39.65 83.15 39.33
C GLN A 265 40.95 83.81 38.86
N GLU A 266 41.36 83.57 37.62
CA GLU A 266 42.52 84.23 37.01
C GLU A 266 42.39 85.76 37.00
N LYS A 267 41.21 86.30 36.70
CA LYS A 267 40.97 87.75 36.73
C LYS A 267 41.07 88.32 38.15
N LEU A 268 40.57 87.61 39.15
CA LEU A 268 40.69 87.99 40.56
C LEU A 268 42.16 87.98 41.01
N ASP A 269 42.92 86.94 40.65
CA ASP A 269 44.34 86.82 40.98
C ASP A 269 45.17 87.89 40.28
N GLN A 270 44.91 88.18 38.99
CA GLN A 270 45.52 89.31 38.29
C GLN A 270 45.18 90.65 38.96
N ALA A 271 43.94 90.86 39.38
CA ALA A 271 43.54 92.09 40.07
C ALA A 271 44.19 92.20 41.47
N LYS A 272 44.38 91.08 42.18
CA LYS A 272 45.13 91.02 43.44
C LYS A 272 46.60 91.35 43.22
N LEU A 273 47.26 90.71 42.26
CA LEU A 273 48.66 90.94 41.93
C LEU A 273 48.92 92.40 41.52
N ARG A 274 48.05 93.00 40.70
CA ARG A 274 48.16 94.42 40.36
C ARG A 274 48.02 95.33 41.57
N ARG A 275 47.12 95.02 42.51
CA ARG A 275 46.98 95.77 43.77
C ARG A 275 48.25 95.68 44.60
N GLU A 276 48.81 94.48 44.75
CA GLU A 276 50.07 94.26 45.48
C GLU A 276 51.26 94.97 44.81
N GLN A 277 51.34 94.94 43.48
CA GLN A 277 52.35 95.68 42.71
C GLN A 277 52.24 97.19 42.93
N LEU A 278 51.04 97.76 42.83
CA LEU A 278 50.82 99.19 43.09
C LEU A 278 51.15 99.57 44.53
N GLU A 279 50.80 98.73 45.51
CA GLU A 279 51.14 98.95 46.91
C GLU A 279 52.65 98.88 47.14
N GLN A 280 53.34 97.92 46.52
CA GLN A 280 54.79 97.77 46.59
C GLN A 280 55.50 98.97 45.94
N GLU A 281 55.05 99.40 44.76
CA GLU A 281 55.55 100.62 44.11
C GLU A 281 55.35 101.87 44.98
N GLN A 282 54.21 102.01 45.65
CA GLN A 282 53.97 103.10 46.59
C GLN A 282 54.91 103.04 47.80
N LYS A 283 55.11 101.85 48.39
CA LYS A 283 56.06 101.62 49.49
C LYS A 283 57.49 101.95 49.07
N ASP A 284 57.92 101.58 47.87
CA ASP A 284 59.27 101.84 47.39
C ASP A 284 59.48 103.32 47.03
N LYS A 285 58.46 104.01 46.50
CA LYS A 285 58.46 105.49 46.36
C LYS A 285 58.61 106.17 47.72
N LEU A 286 57.87 105.73 48.74
CA LEU A 286 57.98 106.25 50.11
C LEU A 286 59.36 105.99 50.72
N ARG A 287 59.92 104.79 50.55
CA ARG A 287 61.29 104.45 50.98
C ARG A 287 62.31 105.36 50.31
N THR A 288 62.24 105.53 48.99
CA THR A 288 63.15 106.40 48.23
C THR A 288 63.06 107.85 48.68
N HIS A 289 61.85 108.36 48.92
CA HIS A 289 61.64 109.71 49.46
C HIS A 289 62.28 109.85 50.86
N ASN A 290 62.10 108.84 51.72
CA ASN A 290 62.70 108.84 53.06
C ASN A 290 64.23 108.77 53.01
N THR A 291 64.81 107.92 52.14
CA THR A 291 66.26 107.87 51.91
C THR A 291 66.81 109.21 51.43
N ARG A 292 66.17 109.85 50.46
CA ARG A 292 66.55 111.20 50.00
C ARG A 292 66.46 112.22 51.14
N ALA A 293 65.44 112.15 52.00
CA ALA A 293 65.33 113.04 53.15
C ALA A 293 66.47 112.83 54.16
N VAL A 294 66.88 111.57 54.38
CA VAL A 294 68.06 111.23 55.21
C VAL A 294 69.34 111.74 54.56
N GLU A 295 69.54 111.52 53.26
CA GLU A 295 70.68 112.03 52.49
C GLU A 295 70.77 113.55 52.59
N ILE A 296 69.67 114.28 52.39
CA ILE A 296 69.62 115.74 52.53
C ILE A 296 69.97 116.17 53.96
N LYS A 297 69.43 115.51 54.99
CA LYS A 297 69.79 115.79 56.39
C LYS A 297 71.28 115.55 56.64
N SER A 298 71.84 114.45 56.14
CA SER A 298 73.27 114.16 56.27
C SER A 298 74.13 115.22 55.57
N PHE A 299 73.73 115.66 54.38
CA PHE A 299 74.41 116.72 53.64
C PHE A 299 74.33 118.06 54.36
N GLN A 300 73.18 118.38 54.98
CA GLN A 300 73.02 119.57 55.81
C GLN A 300 73.88 119.49 57.08
N GLU A 301 73.99 118.33 57.74
CA GLU A 301 74.87 118.15 58.90
C GLU A 301 76.35 118.26 58.52
N ILE A 302 76.78 117.66 57.41
CA ILE A 302 78.13 117.85 56.86
C ILE A 302 78.40 119.34 56.59
N ARG A 303 77.43 120.06 56.00
CA ARG A 303 77.57 121.49 55.73
C ARG A 303 77.61 122.34 57.01
N LYS A 304 76.86 121.97 58.05
CA LYS A 304 76.91 122.62 59.37
C LYS A 304 78.27 122.39 60.04
N THR A 305 78.80 121.16 60.02
CA THR A 305 80.12 120.86 60.58
C THR A 305 81.23 121.58 59.80
N GLU A 306 81.14 121.67 58.47
CA GLU A 306 82.05 122.49 57.66
C GLU A 306 81.99 123.99 58.00
N VAL A 307 80.80 124.55 58.24
CA VAL A 307 80.65 125.95 58.65
C VAL A 307 81.18 126.15 60.08
N SER A 308 80.89 125.22 61.00
CA SER A 308 81.37 125.26 62.38
C SER A 308 82.90 125.21 62.42
N THR A 309 83.52 124.26 61.72
CA THR A 309 84.99 124.17 61.63
C THR A 309 85.61 125.42 61.01
N LYS A 310 85.01 126.00 59.97
CA LYS A 310 85.43 127.31 59.41
C LYS A 310 85.31 128.44 60.43
N MET A 311 84.26 128.46 61.25
CA MET A 311 84.03 129.47 62.29
C MET A 311 85.03 129.33 63.43
N GLU A 312 85.27 128.10 63.88
CA GLU A 312 86.24 127.76 64.93
C GLU A 312 87.67 128.10 64.50
N THR A 313 88.02 127.83 63.24
CA THR A 313 89.32 128.25 62.66
C THR A 313 89.46 129.78 62.65
N LYS A 314 88.39 130.51 62.32
CA LYS A 314 88.38 131.99 62.36
C LYS A 314 88.49 132.53 63.79
N LEU A 315 87.79 131.92 64.75
CA LEU A 315 87.86 132.28 66.17
C LEU A 315 89.26 132.02 66.72
N MET A 316 89.83 130.84 66.48
CA MET A 316 91.21 130.50 66.83
C MET A 316 92.22 131.52 66.25
N SER A 317 92.05 131.92 64.99
CA SER A 317 92.90 132.94 64.36
C SER A 317 92.72 134.32 65.01
N ALA A 318 91.48 134.68 65.39
CA ALA A 318 91.17 135.92 66.09
C ALA A 318 91.70 135.93 67.53
N GLU A 319 91.63 134.81 68.24
CA GLU A 319 92.20 134.61 69.57
C GLU A 319 93.72 134.74 69.52
N GLN A 320 94.40 134.04 68.61
CA GLN A 320 95.85 134.19 68.42
C GLN A 320 96.24 135.65 68.10
N LYS A 321 95.42 136.38 67.34
CA LYS A 321 95.65 137.81 67.07
C LYS A 321 95.44 138.68 68.32
N ARG A 322 94.41 138.43 69.13
CA ARG A 322 94.19 139.12 70.41
C ARG A 322 95.29 138.82 71.41
N GLU A 323 95.74 137.57 71.51
CA GLU A 323 96.86 137.14 72.34
C GLU A 323 98.13 137.90 71.97
N LYS A 324 98.44 137.99 70.66
CA LYS A 324 99.55 138.80 70.14
C LYS A 324 99.40 140.29 70.45
N GLU A 325 98.18 140.84 70.36
CA GLU A 325 97.90 142.25 70.67
C GLU A 325 98.04 142.55 72.18
N ILE A 326 97.57 141.64 73.04
CA ILE A 326 97.73 141.73 74.50
C ILE A 326 99.21 141.61 74.88
N GLN A 327 99.96 140.69 74.27
CA GLN A 327 101.42 140.61 74.45
C GLN A 327 102.09 141.92 74.04
N ARG A 328 101.71 142.51 72.90
CA ARG A 328 102.24 143.80 72.43
C ARG A 328 101.92 144.93 73.41
N LYS A 329 100.71 144.97 73.99
CA LYS A 329 100.32 145.97 75.00
C LYS A 329 101.03 145.77 76.34
N LEU A 330 101.27 144.53 76.76
CA LEU A 330 102.07 144.22 77.95
C LEU A 330 103.53 144.68 77.81
N GLU A 331 104.12 144.57 76.62
CA GLU A 331 105.46 145.13 76.35
C GLU A 331 105.49 146.67 76.43
N VAL A 332 104.44 147.34 75.95
CA VAL A 332 104.29 148.81 76.05
C VAL A 332 104.13 149.26 77.50
N VAL A 333 103.35 148.54 78.31
CA VAL A 333 103.21 148.83 79.75
C VAL A 333 104.53 148.59 80.49
N LYS A 334 105.28 147.53 80.18
CA LYS A 334 106.63 147.34 80.75
C LYS A 334 107.60 148.47 80.39
N LYS A 335 107.53 149.01 79.16
CA LYS A 335 108.33 150.18 78.75
C LYS A 335 107.91 151.47 79.48
N ASN A 336 106.63 151.72 79.68
CA ASN A 336 106.15 152.93 80.36
C ASN A 336 106.37 152.89 81.89
N VAL A 337 106.27 151.73 82.54
CA VAL A 337 106.65 151.58 83.96
C VAL A 337 108.17 151.82 84.14
N GLY A 338 109.00 151.45 83.16
CA GLY A 338 110.42 151.82 83.13
C GLY A 338 110.68 153.32 82.96
N PHE A 339 109.85 154.02 82.18
CA PHE A 339 110.01 155.46 81.92
C PHE A 339 109.58 156.34 83.10
N TYR A 340 108.51 155.96 83.81
CA TYR A 340 108.07 156.70 85.01
C TYR A 340 108.96 156.43 86.23
N LEU A 341 109.61 155.27 86.33
CA LEU A 341 110.64 155.02 87.33
C LEU A 341 111.93 155.83 87.05
N PHE A 342 112.21 156.14 85.78
CA PHE A 342 113.35 156.98 85.36
C PHE A 342 113.11 158.47 85.67
N LEU A 343 111.88 158.98 85.53
CA LEU A 343 111.53 160.36 85.89
C LEU A 343 111.41 160.60 87.41
N PHE A 344 111.14 159.57 88.22
CA PHE A 344 111.12 159.65 89.69
C PHE A 344 112.54 159.81 90.31
N ILE A 345 113.62 159.67 89.53
CA ILE A 345 115.00 159.74 90.02
C ILE A 345 115.72 161.06 89.65
N PHE A 346 115.22 161.86 88.70
CA PHE A 346 115.93 163.05 88.17
C PHE A 346 115.39 164.41 88.66
N PHE A 347 114.41 164.44 89.58
CA PHE A 347 113.92 165.66 90.26
C PHE A 347 113.87 165.51 91.80
N SER A 348 114.77 164.70 92.35
CA SER A 348 115.56 164.99 93.57
C SER A 348 116.95 165.43 93.11
#